data_AF-I0W6Y0-F1
#
_entry.id   AF-I0W6Y0-F1
#
_cell.length_a   1.000
_cell.length_b   1.000
_cell.length_c   1.000
_cell.angle_alpha   90.00
_cell.angle_beta   90.00
_cell.angle_gamma   90.00
#
_symmetry.space_group_name_H-M   'P 1'
#
loop_
_entity.id
_entity.type
_entity.pdbx_description
1 polymer ?
#
loop_
_entity_poly.entity_id
_entity_poly.type
_entity_poly.pdbx_seq_one_letter_code
_entity_poly.pdbx_strand_id
1 'polypeptide(L)'
;MKMMNTKTFIIAALFIGILKVDAQILGEFKPGKAGPKSLERPKFDNKNVYIADFAVHYQVYSEESAAKKGGQGIFGAVMGSAKASLAVGLDISQQTLQNITNEAYEKFVLELKDNGFTVLDGEQANNTEFYKGHKYSTNLSMTPSSTMEGAVTVHPQNVGFFYSEKGLNANTTKLSKELNDAAVVRIDLYIVFVETKGSNKSGIGANVVAKTNLVLSDNNTIAHFIVGRNKIGGSPLGEYQGVLKKELDIDGVIKEEKITNYVASDYDNWGTSTAFGTVYSANNKSVSKAAIVPTDEEKYQQGVELAIYTFLSHHIREFKAKFFE
;
A
#
# COMPACT_ATOMS: atom_id res chain seq x y z
N MET A 1 -49.60 -67.61 -3.67
CA MET A 1 -49.61 -68.01 -2.24
C MET A 1 -48.31 -67.53 -1.59
N LYS A 2 -48.42 -66.65 -0.57
CA LYS A 2 -47.46 -66.26 0.51
C LYS A 2 -45.96 -66.04 0.17
N MET A 3 -45.44 -64.81 0.31
CA MET A 3 -44.64 -64.25 1.44
C MET A 3 -43.31 -64.99 1.70
N MET A 4 -42.13 -64.39 1.90
CA MET A 4 -41.80 -63.16 2.64
C MET A 4 -40.30 -62.77 2.46
N ASN A 5 -40.04 -61.45 2.46
CA ASN A 5 -38.94 -60.70 3.09
C ASN A 5 -37.47 -61.17 3.06
N THR A 6 -36.60 -60.32 2.53
CA THR A 6 -35.30 -60.02 3.19
C THR A 6 -34.98 -58.53 3.04
N LYS A 7 -34.90 -57.84 4.18
CA LYS A 7 -34.49 -56.43 4.28
C LYS A 7 -32.97 -56.38 4.22
N THR A 8 -32.41 -55.69 3.24
CA THR A 8 -30.98 -55.34 3.22
C THR A 8 -30.85 -53.84 3.46
N PHE A 9 -30.40 -53.48 4.66
CA PHE A 9 -29.96 -52.14 5.01
C PHE A 9 -28.60 -51.91 4.35
N ILE A 10 -28.51 -50.99 3.38
CA ILE A 10 -27.23 -50.46 2.91
C ILE A 10 -26.98 -49.17 3.68
N ILE A 11 -26.05 -49.22 4.63
CA ILE A 11 -25.50 -48.04 5.30
C ILE A 11 -24.52 -47.39 4.32
N ALA A 12 -24.97 -46.32 3.67
CA ALA A 12 -24.09 -45.41 2.95
C ALA A 12 -23.31 -44.58 3.97
N ALA A 13 -22.04 -44.93 4.19
CA ALA A 13 -21.10 -44.11 4.94
C ALA A 13 -20.78 -42.86 4.10
N LEU A 14 -21.56 -41.81 4.31
CA LEU A 14 -21.33 -40.47 3.79
C LEU A 14 -20.10 -39.88 4.51
N PHE A 15 -18.91 -40.14 3.99
CA PHE A 15 -17.72 -39.34 4.32
C PHE A 15 -17.94 -37.94 3.72
N ILE A 16 -18.65 -37.09 4.47
CA ILE A 16 -18.60 -35.64 4.28
C ILE A 16 -17.18 -35.24 4.66
N GLY A 17 -16.31 -35.16 3.65
CA GLY A 17 -15.08 -34.41 3.76
C GLY A 17 -15.45 -32.98 4.13
N ILE A 18 -15.13 -32.59 5.36
CA ILE A 18 -15.14 -31.20 5.80
C ILE A 18 -14.05 -30.53 4.98
N LEU A 19 -14.43 -29.96 3.82
CA LEU A 19 -13.62 -28.97 3.15
C LEU A 19 -13.43 -27.85 4.16
N LYS A 20 -12.21 -27.68 4.66
CA LYS A 20 -11.81 -26.44 5.30
C LYS A 20 -11.96 -25.36 4.25
N VAL A 21 -13.06 -24.63 4.31
CA VAL A 21 -13.21 -23.33 3.67
C VAL A 21 -12.25 -22.44 4.43
N ASP A 22 -11.00 -22.37 3.98
CA ASP A 22 -10.08 -21.37 4.50
C ASP A 22 -10.67 -19.99 4.18
N ALA A 23 -10.58 -19.16 5.21
CA ALA A 23 -11.31 -17.94 5.43
C ALA A 23 -11.08 -16.91 4.31
N GLN A 24 -12.04 -15.99 4.20
CA GLN A 24 -11.93 -14.76 3.44
C GLN A 24 -10.54 -14.10 3.62
N ILE A 25 -9.75 -14.06 2.53
CA ILE A 25 -8.38 -13.51 2.50
C ILE A 25 -8.37 -11.99 2.55
N LEU A 26 -9.47 -11.35 2.12
CA LEU A 26 -9.59 -9.90 2.09
C LEU A 26 -10.66 -9.40 3.05
N GLY A 27 -10.35 -8.35 3.80
CA GLY A 27 -11.33 -7.60 4.57
C GLY A 27 -12.42 -6.94 3.70
N GLU A 28 -13.24 -6.10 4.34
CA GLU A 28 -14.31 -5.39 3.65
C GLU A 28 -13.76 -4.36 2.65
N PHE A 29 -13.94 -4.61 1.35
CA PHE A 29 -13.56 -3.66 0.30
C PHE A 29 -14.45 -2.41 0.29
N LYS A 30 -13.85 -1.25 0.62
CA LYS A 30 -14.53 0.06 0.68
C LYS A 30 -13.98 1.01 -0.36
N PRO A 31 -14.45 0.95 -1.62
CA PRO A 31 -14.01 1.89 -2.64
C PRO A 31 -14.49 3.31 -2.34
N GLY A 32 -13.60 4.26 -2.57
CA GLY A 32 -13.82 5.68 -2.53
C GLY A 32 -13.98 6.29 -3.91
N LYS A 33 -14.36 7.57 -3.90
CA LYS A 33 -14.43 8.40 -5.10
C LYS A 33 -13.66 9.67 -4.81
N ALA A 34 -12.54 9.86 -5.48
CA ALA A 34 -11.87 11.15 -5.55
C ALA A 34 -12.14 11.76 -6.94
N GLY A 35 -12.18 13.09 -7.04
CA GLY A 35 -12.36 13.81 -8.30
C GLY A 35 -13.71 14.54 -8.46
N PRO A 36 -13.74 15.69 -9.16
CA PRO A 36 -14.76 16.72 -8.97
C PRO A 36 -16.13 16.34 -9.53
N LYS A 37 -17.17 16.88 -8.88
CA LYS A 37 -18.54 16.97 -9.39
C LYS A 37 -18.58 17.96 -10.58
N SER A 38 -18.13 17.56 -11.77
CA SER A 38 -18.35 18.40 -12.96
C SER A 38 -19.73 18.11 -13.59
N LEU A 39 -20.37 19.20 -13.99
CA LEU A 39 -21.66 19.29 -14.66
C LEU A 39 -21.54 18.77 -16.09
N GLU A 40 -22.52 17.94 -16.48
CA GLU A 40 -22.69 17.26 -17.77
C GLU A 40 -21.57 16.25 -18.14
N ARG A 41 -21.99 15.00 -18.39
CA ARG A 41 -21.11 13.86 -18.66
C ARG A 41 -20.74 13.85 -20.15
N PRO A 42 -19.53 14.24 -20.58
CA PRO A 42 -19.11 13.88 -21.92
C PRO A 42 -19.00 12.36 -22.00
N LYS A 43 -19.73 11.76 -22.94
CA LYS A 43 -19.49 10.38 -23.36
C LYS A 43 -18.40 10.41 -24.40
N PHE A 44 -17.38 9.58 -24.25
CA PHE A 44 -16.28 9.49 -25.19
C PHE A 44 -16.45 8.28 -26.11
N ASP A 45 -16.18 8.46 -27.40
CA ASP A 45 -16.21 7.37 -28.38
C ASP A 45 -14.85 6.66 -28.50
N ASN A 46 -13.75 7.37 -28.21
CA ASN A 46 -12.41 6.80 -28.27
C ASN A 46 -12.11 5.95 -27.04
N LYS A 47 -12.05 4.63 -27.22
CA LYS A 47 -11.75 3.63 -26.18
C LYS A 47 -10.27 3.27 -26.08
N ASN A 48 -9.38 4.06 -26.66
CA ASN A 48 -7.95 3.85 -26.51
C ASN A 48 -7.51 4.24 -25.09
N VAL A 49 -6.64 3.43 -24.51
CA VAL A 49 -6.06 3.63 -23.18
C VAL A 49 -4.54 3.58 -23.30
N TYR A 50 -3.87 4.59 -22.77
CA TYR A 50 -2.41 4.64 -22.64
C TYR A 50 -2.03 4.59 -21.17
N ILE A 51 -1.27 3.57 -20.76
CA ILE A 51 -0.81 3.41 -19.38
C ILE A 51 0.51 4.18 -19.25
N ALA A 52 0.42 5.40 -18.71
CA ALA A 52 1.58 6.29 -18.56
C ALA A 52 2.51 5.86 -17.42
N ASP A 53 1.95 5.25 -16.38
CA ASP A 53 2.70 4.74 -15.24
C ASP A 53 1.93 3.63 -14.51
N PHE A 54 2.67 2.67 -13.96
CA PHE A 54 2.16 1.61 -13.10
C PHE A 54 3.22 1.28 -12.06
N ALA A 55 2.95 1.63 -10.80
CA ALA A 55 3.86 1.47 -9.69
C ALA A 55 3.17 0.82 -8.49
N VAL A 56 3.86 -0.13 -7.87
CA VAL A 56 3.47 -0.67 -6.56
C VAL A 56 4.57 -0.36 -5.56
N HIS A 57 4.19 0.26 -4.46
CA HIS A 57 5.06 0.58 -3.34
C HIS A 57 4.84 -0.46 -2.24
N TYR A 58 5.84 -1.29 -1.96
CA TYR A 58 5.77 -2.28 -0.89
C TYR A 58 6.58 -1.81 0.30
N GLN A 59 5.93 -1.61 1.44
CA GLN A 59 6.63 -1.40 2.71
C GLN A 59 7.38 -2.69 3.06
N VAL A 60 8.70 -2.62 3.20
CA VAL A 60 9.57 -3.75 3.56
C VAL A 60 10.29 -3.52 4.89
N TYR A 61 10.28 -2.28 5.37
CA TYR A 61 10.91 -1.86 6.61
C TYR A 61 10.12 -0.73 7.27
N SER A 62 10.22 -0.59 8.58
CA SER A 62 9.77 0.58 9.33
C SER A 62 10.67 0.78 10.55
N GLU A 63 11.07 2.02 10.80
CA GLU A 63 11.78 2.42 12.01
C GLU A 63 11.03 3.53 12.70
N GLU A 64 10.88 3.43 14.02
CA GLU A 64 10.24 4.47 14.81
C GLU A 64 10.96 4.64 16.14
N SER A 65 10.97 5.86 16.67
CA SER A 65 11.56 6.13 17.98
C SER A 65 10.70 7.06 18.83
N ALA A 66 10.65 6.77 20.12
CA ALA A 66 10.04 7.65 21.12
C ALA A 66 11.12 8.09 22.10
N ALA A 67 11.03 9.34 22.53
CA ALA A 67 11.96 9.88 23.52
C ALA A 67 11.19 10.69 24.57
N LYS A 68 11.61 10.52 25.83
CA LYS A 68 11.20 11.36 26.94
C LYS A 68 12.38 12.17 27.42
N LYS A 69 12.22 13.49 27.43
CA LYS A 69 13.24 14.40 27.96
C LYS A 69 13.35 14.23 29.46
N GLY A 70 14.60 14.16 29.94
CA GLY A 70 14.92 14.28 31.36
C GLY A 70 14.72 15.72 31.86
N GLY A 71 14.95 15.95 33.14
CA GLY A 71 14.85 17.28 33.74
C GLY A 71 14.89 17.26 35.25
N GLN A 72 14.89 18.46 35.83
CA GLN A 72 14.74 18.66 37.27
C GLN A 72 13.25 18.67 37.65
N GLY A 73 12.91 17.92 38.69
CA GLY A 73 11.60 17.88 39.33
C GLY A 73 11.50 18.81 40.54
N ILE A 74 10.39 18.72 41.25
CA ILE A 74 10.13 19.51 42.47
C ILE A 74 11.07 18.99 43.59
N PHE A 75 11.55 19.89 44.44
CA PHE A 75 12.43 19.58 45.61
C PHE A 75 13.80 18.99 45.28
N GLY A 76 14.34 19.25 44.07
CA GLY A 76 15.69 18.82 43.69
C GLY A 76 15.77 17.44 43.05
N ALA A 77 14.64 16.72 42.93
CA ALA A 77 14.59 15.46 42.21
C ALA A 77 15.12 15.63 40.77
N VAL A 78 15.80 14.62 40.25
CA VAL A 78 16.30 14.62 38.86
C VAL A 78 15.84 13.39 38.11
N MET A 79 15.52 13.59 36.83
CA MET A 79 15.11 12.54 35.91
C MET A 79 16.04 12.51 34.70
N GLY A 80 16.54 11.32 34.38
CA GLY A 80 17.30 11.08 33.16
C GLY A 80 16.39 10.99 31.93
N SER A 81 16.92 11.35 30.76
CA SER A 81 16.21 11.14 29.50
C SER A 81 16.08 9.65 29.17
N ALA A 82 15.03 9.30 28.43
CA ALA A 82 14.74 7.94 27.98
C ALA A 82 14.50 7.92 26.47
N LYS A 83 15.08 6.97 25.74
CA LYS A 83 14.82 6.76 24.31
C LYS A 83 14.56 5.28 24.01
N ALA A 84 13.48 4.98 23.30
CA ALA A 84 13.19 3.66 22.77
C ALA A 84 13.14 3.75 21.24
N SER A 85 13.86 2.85 20.55
CA SER A 85 13.84 2.71 19.10
C SER A 85 13.37 1.31 18.71
N LEU A 86 12.52 1.20 17.70
CA LEU A 86 12.02 -0.08 17.18
C LEU A 86 12.16 -0.09 15.66
N ALA A 87 12.85 -1.10 15.15
CA ALA A 87 12.98 -1.40 13.74
C ALA A 87 12.23 -2.71 13.42
N VAL A 88 11.40 -2.71 12.39
CA VAL A 88 10.63 -3.88 11.95
C VAL A 88 10.87 -4.08 10.46
N GLY A 89 11.36 -5.27 10.08
CA GLY A 89 11.54 -5.68 8.68
C GLY A 89 10.54 -6.76 8.29
N LEU A 90 10.16 -6.79 7.02
CA LEU A 90 9.38 -7.87 6.41
C LEU A 90 10.34 -8.85 5.71
N ASP A 91 10.21 -10.14 6.00
CA ASP A 91 10.99 -11.19 5.33
C ASP A 91 10.32 -11.54 4.00
N ILE A 92 10.67 -10.83 2.92
CA ILE A 92 10.10 -11.03 1.58
C ILE A 92 11.17 -10.82 0.51
N SER A 93 11.22 -11.69 -0.50
CA SER A 93 12.19 -11.56 -1.58
C SER A 93 11.80 -10.48 -2.60
N GLN A 94 12.82 -9.85 -3.22
CA GLN A 94 12.62 -8.93 -4.34
C GLN A 94 11.91 -9.62 -5.53
N GLN A 95 12.20 -10.90 -5.76
CA GLN A 95 11.57 -11.66 -6.84
C GLN A 95 10.05 -11.76 -6.66
N THR A 96 9.59 -12.02 -5.44
CA THR A 96 8.16 -12.09 -5.13
C THR A 96 7.47 -10.74 -5.36
N LEU A 97 8.07 -9.63 -4.90
CA LEU A 97 7.54 -8.28 -5.16
C LEU A 97 7.46 -7.98 -6.66
N GLN A 98 8.48 -8.39 -7.43
CA GLN A 98 8.49 -8.22 -8.88
C GLN A 98 7.42 -9.06 -9.58
N ASN A 99 7.22 -10.31 -9.15
CA ASN A 99 6.22 -11.20 -9.69
C ASN A 99 4.80 -10.64 -9.50
N ILE A 100 4.48 -10.19 -8.27
CA ILE A 100 3.19 -9.56 -7.96
C ILE A 100 2.94 -8.37 -8.89
N THR A 101 3.93 -7.49 -9.06
CA THR A 101 3.78 -6.29 -9.90
C THR A 101 3.61 -6.64 -11.38
N ASN A 102 4.35 -7.62 -11.90
CA ASN A 102 4.20 -8.10 -13.27
C ASN A 102 2.80 -8.67 -13.50
N GLU A 103 2.36 -9.58 -12.63
CA GLU A 103 1.07 -10.25 -12.74
C GLU A 103 -0.10 -9.27 -12.56
N ALA A 104 0.03 -8.30 -11.65
CA ALA A 104 -0.95 -7.23 -11.48
C ALA A 104 -1.10 -6.37 -12.75
N TYR A 105 0.01 -6.02 -13.41
CA TYR A 105 -0.03 -5.27 -14.67
C TYR A 105 -0.67 -6.09 -15.80
N GLU A 106 -0.30 -7.36 -15.94
CA GLU A 106 -0.88 -8.26 -16.95
C GLU A 106 -2.39 -8.39 -16.77
N LYS A 107 -2.84 -8.68 -15.54
CA LYS A 107 -4.27 -8.73 -15.19
C LYS A 107 -4.98 -7.40 -15.44
N PHE A 108 -4.34 -6.28 -15.14
CA PHE A 108 -4.89 -4.95 -15.42
C PHE A 108 -5.11 -4.70 -16.91
N VAL A 109 -4.13 -5.04 -17.75
CA VAL A 109 -4.23 -4.93 -19.22
C VAL A 109 -5.32 -5.84 -19.77
N LEU A 110 -5.44 -7.07 -19.26
CA LEU A 110 -6.50 -8.00 -19.63
C LEU A 110 -7.88 -7.45 -19.27
N GLU A 111 -8.07 -6.98 -18.04
CA GLU A 111 -9.34 -6.42 -17.58
C GLU A 111 -9.75 -5.18 -18.39
N LEU A 112 -8.80 -4.31 -18.78
CA LEU A 112 -9.07 -3.20 -19.69
C LEU A 112 -9.60 -3.69 -21.05
N LYS A 113 -8.95 -4.71 -21.64
CA LYS A 113 -9.37 -5.29 -22.93
C LYS A 113 -10.73 -5.96 -22.84
N ASP A 114 -10.98 -6.72 -21.78
CA ASP A 114 -12.28 -7.39 -21.53
C ASP A 114 -13.40 -6.37 -21.32
N ASN A 115 -13.08 -5.18 -20.82
CA ASN A 115 -14.01 -4.05 -20.72
C ASN A 115 -14.16 -3.23 -22.02
N GLY A 116 -13.53 -3.66 -23.11
CA GLY A 116 -13.69 -3.09 -24.46
C GLY A 116 -12.76 -1.92 -24.76
N PHE A 117 -11.69 -1.75 -24.00
CA PHE A 117 -10.65 -0.76 -24.28
C PHE A 117 -9.55 -1.32 -25.18
N THR A 118 -8.94 -0.45 -25.98
CA THR A 118 -7.74 -0.77 -26.75
C THR A 118 -6.53 -0.19 -26.03
N VAL A 119 -5.67 -1.05 -25.47
CA VAL A 119 -4.45 -0.59 -24.79
C VAL A 119 -3.38 -0.24 -25.84
N LEU A 120 -2.93 1.01 -25.84
CA LEU A 120 -1.89 1.53 -26.72
C LEU A 120 -0.51 1.02 -26.30
N ASP A 121 0.37 0.81 -27.28
CA ASP A 121 1.77 0.48 -27.01
C ASP A 121 2.46 1.69 -26.37
N GLY A 122 3.32 1.42 -25.37
CA GLY A 122 4.13 2.42 -24.69
C GLY A 122 4.93 3.29 -25.67
N GLU A 123 5.47 2.71 -26.76
CA GLU A 123 6.28 3.46 -27.73
C GLU A 123 5.49 4.49 -28.54
N GLN A 124 4.16 4.37 -28.63
CA GLN A 124 3.35 5.33 -29.41
C GLN A 124 3.42 6.75 -28.85
N ALA A 125 3.72 6.90 -27.57
CA ALA A 125 3.87 8.22 -26.96
C ALA A 125 5.27 8.83 -27.14
N ASN A 126 6.24 8.12 -27.73
CA ASN A 126 7.62 8.59 -27.87
C ASN A 126 7.74 9.88 -28.69
N ASN A 127 6.86 10.06 -29.68
CA ASN A 127 6.86 11.23 -30.56
C ASN A 127 6.02 12.40 -30.03
N THR A 128 5.51 12.31 -28.80
CA THR A 128 4.69 13.36 -28.20
C THR A 128 5.58 14.51 -27.70
N GLU A 129 5.11 15.75 -27.83
CA GLU A 129 5.78 16.90 -27.23
C GLU A 129 5.65 16.87 -25.70
N PHE A 130 4.78 16.04 -25.14
CA PHE A 130 4.72 15.74 -23.72
C PHE A 130 5.99 15.04 -23.22
N TYR A 131 6.47 13.99 -23.92
CA TYR A 131 7.63 13.19 -23.49
C TYR A 131 8.97 13.70 -24.01
N LYS A 132 9.01 14.88 -24.64
CA LYS A 132 10.26 15.50 -25.06
C LYS A 132 11.25 15.65 -23.89
N GLY A 133 12.43 15.05 -24.02
CA GLY A 133 13.47 15.04 -22.99
C GLY A 133 13.28 14.00 -21.86
N HIS A 134 12.24 13.17 -21.92
CA HIS A 134 12.11 12.01 -21.06
C HIS A 134 12.98 10.86 -21.56
N LYS A 135 13.37 9.99 -20.64
CA LYS A 135 14.01 8.71 -20.94
C LYS A 135 12.93 7.63 -21.01
N TYR A 136 13.19 6.57 -21.77
CA TYR A 136 12.31 5.41 -21.89
C TYR A 136 13.07 4.17 -21.42
N SER A 137 12.41 3.31 -20.66
CA SER A 137 12.96 2.00 -20.27
C SER A 137 11.83 0.97 -20.18
N THR A 138 12.13 -0.24 -20.62
CA THR A 138 11.26 -1.43 -20.43
C THR A 138 11.56 -2.19 -19.15
N ASN A 139 12.63 -1.81 -18.45
CA ASN A 139 13.12 -2.49 -17.25
C ASN A 139 13.58 -1.44 -16.24
N LEU A 140 12.62 -0.86 -15.52
CA LEU A 140 12.92 0.02 -14.40
C LEU A 140 13.34 -0.81 -13.20
N SER A 141 14.50 -0.51 -12.62
CA SER A 141 14.97 -1.17 -11.40
C SER A 141 14.09 -0.79 -10.20
N MET A 142 13.98 -1.70 -9.23
CA MET A 142 13.40 -1.35 -7.93
C MET A 142 14.22 -0.25 -7.27
N THR A 143 13.53 0.75 -6.73
CA THR A 143 14.16 1.89 -6.04
C THR A 143 13.47 2.14 -4.70
N PRO A 144 14.15 2.75 -3.71
CA PRO A 144 13.48 3.24 -2.52
C PRO A 144 12.33 4.18 -2.90
N SER A 145 11.17 4.01 -2.28
CA SER A 145 10.02 4.87 -2.53
C SER A 145 10.29 6.29 -2.03
N SER A 146 9.99 7.29 -2.88
CA SER A 146 10.08 8.70 -2.54
C SER A 146 8.84 9.21 -1.78
N THR A 147 7.78 8.41 -1.73
CA THR A 147 6.46 8.78 -1.17
C THR A 147 6.09 7.99 0.08
N MET A 148 6.78 6.87 0.35
CA MET A 148 6.55 6.04 1.54
C MET A 148 7.87 5.56 2.13
N GLU A 149 8.15 6.00 3.37
CA GLU A 149 9.35 5.58 4.09
C GLU A 149 9.37 4.06 4.32
N GLY A 150 10.56 3.46 4.19
CA GLY A 150 10.75 2.03 4.37
C GLY A 150 10.11 1.16 3.28
N ALA A 151 9.64 1.77 2.19
CA ALA A 151 9.09 1.07 1.04
C ALA A 151 10.01 1.07 -0.17
N VAL A 152 9.80 0.08 -1.04
CA VAL A 152 10.41 0.00 -2.37
C VAL A 152 9.34 0.20 -3.43
N THR A 153 9.65 1.00 -4.46
CA THR A 153 8.84 1.17 -5.65
C THR A 153 9.23 0.12 -6.68
N VAL A 154 8.23 -0.58 -7.21
CA VAL A 154 8.38 -1.65 -8.18
C VAL A 154 7.49 -1.32 -9.38
N HIS A 155 8.09 -1.37 -10.57
CA HIS A 155 7.39 -1.28 -11.86
C HIS A 155 7.40 -2.65 -12.53
N PRO A 156 6.44 -2.95 -13.43
CA PRO A 156 6.45 -4.21 -14.17
C PRO A 156 7.65 -4.26 -15.13
N GLN A 157 8.25 -5.43 -15.30
CA GLN A 157 9.37 -5.66 -16.23
C GLN A 157 8.86 -6.00 -17.63
N ASN A 158 9.70 -5.77 -18.64
CA ASN A 158 9.37 -5.92 -20.07
C ASN A 158 8.22 -5.02 -20.55
N VAL A 159 7.95 -3.94 -19.81
CA VAL A 159 6.91 -2.95 -20.12
C VAL A 159 7.53 -1.57 -20.11
N GLY A 160 7.33 -0.82 -21.20
CA GLY A 160 7.96 0.47 -21.41
C GLY A 160 7.29 1.64 -20.70
N PHE A 161 8.05 2.37 -19.89
CA PHE A 161 7.61 3.62 -19.27
C PHE A 161 8.58 4.77 -19.56
N PHE A 162 8.01 5.96 -19.70
CA PHE A 162 8.77 7.20 -19.75
C PHE A 162 9.02 7.74 -18.35
N TYR A 163 10.26 8.14 -18.08
CA TYR A 163 10.65 8.72 -16.80
C TYR A 163 11.53 9.95 -17.00
N SER A 164 11.57 10.82 -15.99
CA SER A 164 12.43 12.01 -15.97
C SER A 164 13.20 12.06 -14.66
N GLU A 165 14.46 12.50 -14.72
CA GLU A 165 15.29 12.70 -13.52
C GLU A 165 14.78 13.86 -12.64
N LYS A 166 13.94 14.74 -13.20
CA LYS A 166 13.32 15.86 -12.50
C LYS A 166 11.94 15.51 -11.91
N GLY A 167 11.50 14.26 -12.06
CA GLY A 167 10.16 13.79 -11.70
C GLY A 167 9.08 14.16 -12.74
N LEU A 168 7.96 13.43 -12.72
CA LEU A 168 6.79 13.66 -13.57
C LEU A 168 5.79 14.59 -12.84
N ASN A 169 6.00 15.90 -12.92
CA ASN A 169 5.02 16.91 -12.49
C ASN A 169 4.16 17.43 -13.66
N ALA A 170 3.99 16.62 -14.70
CA ALA A 170 3.39 17.05 -15.95
C ALA A 170 1.89 16.74 -16.02
N ASN A 171 1.10 17.76 -16.38
CA ASN A 171 -0.34 17.64 -16.63
C ASN A 171 -0.60 16.72 -17.83
N THR A 172 -1.06 15.49 -17.55
CA THR A 172 -1.28 14.43 -18.55
C THR A 172 -2.44 14.70 -19.51
N THR A 173 -3.23 15.76 -19.32
CA THR A 173 -4.25 16.19 -20.31
C THR A 173 -3.62 16.55 -21.66
N LYS A 174 -2.39 17.12 -21.66
CA LYS A 174 -1.64 17.38 -22.90
C LYS A 174 -1.33 16.07 -23.63
N LEU A 175 -0.88 15.06 -22.88
CA LEU A 175 -0.57 13.74 -23.43
C LEU A 175 -1.82 13.09 -24.03
N SER A 176 -2.95 13.10 -23.30
CA SER A 176 -4.21 12.55 -23.81
C SER A 176 -4.62 13.18 -25.14
N LYS A 177 -4.55 14.51 -25.23
CA LYS A 177 -4.83 15.24 -26.48
C LYS A 177 -3.89 14.84 -27.63
N GLU A 178 -2.58 14.69 -27.36
CA GLU A 178 -1.59 14.28 -28.36
C GLU A 178 -1.78 12.83 -28.81
N LEU A 179 -2.40 12.00 -27.97
CA LEU A 179 -2.81 10.62 -28.26
C LEU A 179 -4.27 10.53 -28.74
N ASN A 180 -4.77 11.57 -29.42
CA ASN A 180 -6.12 11.63 -29.99
C ASN A 180 -7.24 11.41 -28.96
N ASP A 181 -7.12 12.04 -27.79
CA ASP A 181 -8.04 11.90 -26.65
C ASP A 181 -8.13 10.47 -26.09
N ALA A 182 -7.06 9.68 -26.22
CA ALA A 182 -6.93 8.40 -25.50
C ALA A 182 -6.92 8.64 -23.98
N ALA A 183 -7.55 7.74 -23.21
CA ALA A 183 -7.51 7.80 -21.76
C ALA A 183 -6.08 7.52 -21.27
N VAL A 184 -5.48 8.49 -20.58
CA VAL A 184 -4.18 8.35 -19.94
C VAL A 184 -4.38 7.82 -18.52
N VAL A 185 -3.73 6.70 -18.22
CA VAL A 185 -3.86 5.99 -16.96
C VAL A 185 -2.57 6.05 -16.16
N ARG A 186 -2.70 6.31 -14.86
CA ARG A 186 -1.62 6.22 -13.88
C ARG A 186 -2.09 5.43 -12.67
N ILE A 187 -1.33 4.42 -12.30
CA ILE A 187 -1.62 3.54 -11.17
C ILE A 187 -0.49 3.65 -10.15
N ASP A 188 -0.82 4.04 -8.92
CA ASP A 188 0.08 3.98 -7.77
C ASP A 188 -0.63 3.20 -6.66
N LEU A 189 -0.04 2.10 -6.20
CA LEU A 189 -0.63 1.20 -5.20
C LEU A 189 0.31 1.08 -4.00
N TYR A 190 -0.21 1.12 -2.77
CA TYR A 190 0.60 1.11 -1.56
C TYR A 190 0.26 -0.09 -0.68
N ILE A 191 1.20 -1.03 -0.57
CA ILE A 191 1.09 -2.21 0.28
C ILE A 191 1.89 -1.95 1.57
N VAL A 192 1.19 -1.98 2.70
CA VAL A 192 1.72 -1.63 4.02
C VAL A 192 1.57 -2.84 4.93
N PHE A 193 2.61 -3.17 5.71
CA PHE A 193 2.59 -4.35 6.59
C PHE A 193 2.67 -4.00 8.08
N VAL A 194 3.03 -2.74 8.42
CA VAL A 194 3.20 -2.33 9.80
C VAL A 194 2.79 -0.88 10.02
N GLU A 195 2.00 -0.68 11.08
CA GLU A 195 1.73 0.63 11.66
C GLU A 195 2.61 0.82 12.90
N THR A 196 3.50 1.81 12.88
CA THR A 196 4.32 2.20 14.02
C THR A 196 3.76 3.44 14.71
N LYS A 197 3.78 3.44 16.04
CA LYS A 197 3.38 4.57 16.87
C LYS A 197 4.34 4.71 18.05
N GLY A 198 5.07 5.82 18.08
CA GLY A 198 5.71 6.32 19.29
C GLY A 198 4.65 6.90 20.24
N SER A 199 4.72 6.58 21.53
CA SER A 199 3.83 7.20 22.52
C SER A 199 4.63 7.85 23.64
N ASN A 200 4.34 9.13 23.89
CA ASN A 200 4.79 9.88 25.06
C ASN A 200 3.76 9.84 26.20
N LYS A 201 2.94 8.76 26.27
CA LYS A 201 1.88 8.65 27.30
C LYS A 201 2.45 8.94 28.69
N SER A 202 1.66 9.63 29.50
CA SER A 202 1.96 10.09 30.87
C SER A 202 2.49 8.97 31.79
N GLY A 203 3.77 8.65 31.68
CA GLY A 203 4.47 7.63 32.45
C GLY A 203 5.99 7.88 32.46
N ILE A 204 6.73 7.27 33.38
CA ILE A 204 8.18 7.50 33.57
C ILE A 204 8.96 6.68 32.52
N GLY A 205 9.04 7.14 31.27
CA GLY A 205 9.84 6.47 30.23
C GLY A 205 9.44 6.79 28.80
N ALA A 206 10.05 6.07 27.86
CA ALA A 206 9.78 6.15 26.42
C ALA A 206 9.29 4.80 25.90
N ASN A 207 8.27 4.82 25.03
CA ASN A 207 7.61 3.62 24.49
C ASN A 207 7.34 3.74 22.99
N VAL A 208 7.74 2.73 22.22
CA VAL A 208 7.39 2.57 20.81
C VAL A 208 6.68 1.25 20.60
N VAL A 209 5.62 1.29 19.81
CA VAL A 209 4.81 0.12 19.44
C VAL A 209 4.73 0.02 17.93
N ALA A 210 4.96 -1.18 17.40
CA ALA A 210 4.59 -1.56 16.04
C ALA A 210 3.45 -2.56 16.09
N LYS A 211 2.48 -2.42 15.19
CA LYS A 211 1.42 -3.40 14.95
C LYS A 211 1.53 -3.89 13.53
N THR A 212 1.75 -5.18 13.35
CA THR A 212 1.80 -5.79 12.03
C THR A 212 0.38 -6.09 11.55
N ASN A 213 0.07 -5.67 10.34
CA ASN A 213 -1.15 -5.97 9.60
C ASN A 213 -0.87 -5.67 8.12
N LEU A 214 -1.17 -6.60 7.22
CA LEU A 214 -0.96 -6.39 5.79
C LEU A 214 -2.19 -5.77 5.16
N VAL A 215 -2.03 -4.64 4.49
CA VAL A 215 -3.13 -3.90 3.87
C VAL A 215 -2.75 -3.35 2.51
N LEU A 216 -3.73 -3.21 1.63
CA LEU A 216 -3.68 -2.18 0.58
C LEU A 216 -4.16 -0.87 1.21
N SER A 217 -3.23 0.09 1.36
CA SER A 217 -3.47 1.32 2.11
C SER A 217 -4.44 2.25 1.38
N ASP A 218 -5.27 2.96 2.13
CA ASP A 218 -6.09 4.05 1.61
C ASP A 218 -5.33 5.37 1.45
N ASN A 219 -4.11 5.44 1.95
CA ASN A 219 -3.23 6.57 1.74
C ASN A 219 -2.50 6.41 0.41
N ASN A 220 -2.64 7.40 -0.46
CA ASN A 220 -1.97 7.52 -1.77
C ASN A 220 -2.29 6.45 -2.83
N THR A 221 -2.90 5.31 -2.47
CA THR A 221 -3.39 4.33 -3.45
C THR A 221 -4.43 4.96 -4.38
N ILE A 222 -4.14 4.94 -5.68
CA ILE A 222 -4.90 5.66 -6.70
C ILE A 222 -4.92 4.89 -8.03
N ALA A 223 -6.09 4.86 -8.65
CA ALA A 223 -6.25 4.53 -10.07
C ALA A 223 -6.76 5.78 -10.79
N HIS A 224 -5.88 6.47 -11.51
CA HIS A 224 -6.17 7.77 -12.12
C HIS A 224 -6.32 7.65 -13.63
N PHE A 225 -7.46 8.09 -14.14
CA PHE A 225 -7.79 8.09 -15.56
C PHE A 225 -8.11 9.52 -15.99
N ILE A 226 -7.39 10.01 -16.99
CA ILE A 226 -7.56 11.35 -17.56
C ILE A 226 -7.85 11.24 -19.05
N VAL A 227 -8.89 11.93 -19.52
CA VAL A 227 -9.31 11.96 -20.92
C VAL A 227 -9.40 13.40 -21.40
N GLY A 228 -8.74 13.66 -22.52
CA GLY A 228 -8.76 14.91 -23.27
C GLY A 228 -8.27 16.14 -22.52
N ARG A 229 -8.42 17.30 -23.17
CA ARG A 229 -8.04 18.60 -22.63
C ARG A 229 -8.96 19.71 -23.11
N ASN A 230 -9.52 20.47 -22.17
CA ASN A 230 -10.26 21.70 -22.45
C ASN A 230 -9.37 22.74 -23.15
N LYS A 231 -9.89 23.34 -24.22
CA LYS A 231 -9.20 24.37 -25.00
C LYS A 231 -8.86 25.60 -24.14
N ILE A 232 -9.77 25.98 -23.25
CA ILE A 232 -9.62 27.11 -22.34
C ILE A 232 -9.31 26.55 -20.95
N GLY A 233 -8.25 27.02 -20.31
CA GLY A 233 -7.86 26.62 -18.95
C GLY A 233 -7.11 25.28 -18.84
N GLY A 234 -7.18 24.40 -19.85
CA GLY A 234 -6.35 23.20 -19.93
C GLY A 234 -6.68 22.09 -18.92
N SER A 235 -7.87 22.13 -18.32
CA SER A 235 -8.41 21.06 -17.47
C SER A 235 -8.76 19.80 -18.29
N PRO A 236 -8.87 18.62 -17.68
CA PRO A 236 -9.33 17.42 -18.37
C PRO A 236 -10.76 17.56 -18.90
N LEU A 237 -11.08 16.88 -20.01
CA LEU A 237 -12.47 16.71 -20.45
C LEU A 237 -13.19 15.66 -19.60
N GLY A 238 -12.47 14.61 -19.21
CA GLY A 238 -12.93 13.57 -18.30
C GLY A 238 -11.84 13.22 -17.30
N GLU A 239 -12.21 13.11 -16.03
CA GLU A 239 -11.32 12.66 -14.96
C GLU A 239 -12.04 11.69 -14.03
N TYR A 240 -11.39 10.57 -13.76
CA TYR A 240 -11.80 9.60 -12.77
C TYR A 240 -10.61 9.25 -11.89
N GLN A 241 -10.81 9.34 -10.58
CA GLN A 241 -9.83 8.95 -9.60
C GLN A 241 -10.44 7.93 -8.65
N GLY A 242 -10.06 6.67 -8.86
CA GLY A 242 -10.34 5.57 -7.94
C GLY A 242 -9.43 5.63 -6.74
N VAL A 243 -9.99 5.55 -5.53
CA VAL A 243 -9.28 5.54 -4.25
C VAL A 243 -9.98 4.57 -3.31
N LEU A 244 -9.38 4.28 -2.15
CA LEU A 244 -10.05 3.57 -1.06
C LEU A 244 -10.62 4.58 -0.05
N LYS A 245 -11.75 4.25 0.60
CA LYS A 245 -12.27 5.01 1.77
C LYS A 245 -11.68 4.55 3.08
N LYS A 246 -11.18 3.31 3.09
CA LYS A 246 -10.56 2.64 4.22
C LYS A 246 -9.56 1.64 3.64
N GLU A 247 -8.45 1.43 4.33
CA GLU A 247 -7.53 0.32 4.10
C GLU A 247 -8.28 -1.00 3.85
N LEU A 248 -7.80 -1.75 2.87
CA LEU A 248 -8.28 -3.10 2.57
C LEU A 248 -7.33 -4.10 3.23
N ASP A 249 -7.81 -4.73 4.30
CA ASP A 249 -7.08 -5.76 5.04
C ASP A 249 -6.82 -6.99 4.17
N ILE A 250 -5.63 -7.58 4.31
CA ILE A 250 -5.16 -8.80 3.64
C ILE A 250 -4.84 -9.84 4.72
N ASP A 251 -5.88 -10.55 5.14
CA ASP A 251 -5.89 -11.41 6.31
C ASP A 251 -5.13 -12.72 6.08
N GLY A 252 -4.53 -13.26 7.15
CA GLY A 252 -3.93 -14.60 7.16
C GLY A 252 -2.62 -14.75 6.38
N VAL A 253 -2.04 -13.64 5.90
CA VAL A 253 -0.78 -13.61 5.14
C VAL A 253 0.44 -13.47 6.06
N ILE A 254 0.42 -12.45 6.92
CA ILE A 254 1.46 -12.23 7.92
C ILE A 254 0.88 -12.44 9.31
N LYS A 255 1.74 -12.72 10.29
CA LYS A 255 1.32 -12.77 11.68
C LYS A 255 0.98 -11.37 12.16
N GLU A 256 -0.28 -11.15 12.54
CA GLU A 256 -0.70 -9.96 13.26
C GLU A 256 -0.18 -10.02 14.71
N GLU A 257 0.70 -9.09 15.06
CA GLU A 257 1.23 -8.99 16.41
C GLU A 257 1.61 -7.56 16.79
N LYS A 258 1.69 -7.35 18.10
CA LYS A 258 2.11 -6.08 18.69
C LYS A 258 3.53 -6.21 19.21
N ILE A 259 4.47 -5.55 18.56
CA ILE A 259 5.88 -5.50 18.97
C ILE A 259 6.08 -4.20 19.76
N THR A 260 6.59 -4.32 20.98
CA THR A 260 6.82 -3.15 21.86
C THR A 260 8.28 -3.08 22.27
N ASN A 261 8.82 -1.86 22.33
CA ASN A 261 10.09 -1.55 22.97
C ASN A 261 9.90 -0.39 23.95
N TYR A 262 10.32 -0.58 25.20
CA TYR A 262 10.09 0.35 26.30
C TYR A 262 11.33 0.48 27.16
N VAL A 263 11.60 1.71 27.61
CA VAL A 263 12.59 1.97 28.65
C VAL A 263 12.06 3.01 29.64
N ALA A 264 12.16 2.67 30.93
CA ALA A 264 11.83 3.59 32.00
C ALA A 264 12.93 4.66 32.14
N SER A 265 12.54 5.91 32.42
CA SER A 265 13.50 6.95 32.80
C SER A 265 14.15 6.60 34.14
N ASP A 266 15.41 7.00 34.31
CA ASP A 266 16.06 6.96 35.62
C ASP A 266 15.56 8.12 36.47
N TYR A 267 15.29 7.87 37.75
CA TYR A 267 14.72 8.88 38.66
C TYR A 267 15.41 8.82 40.01
N ASP A 268 15.88 9.97 40.48
CA ASP A 268 16.42 10.13 41.82
C ASP A 268 15.67 11.26 42.54
N ASN A 269 14.87 10.85 43.52
CA ASN A 269 14.08 11.70 44.39
C ASN A 269 14.58 11.72 45.84
N TRP A 270 15.54 10.87 46.19
CA TRP A 270 16.06 10.76 47.54
C TRP A 270 17.39 11.50 47.69
N GLY A 271 18.18 11.53 46.62
CA GLY A 271 19.51 12.09 46.59
C GLY A 271 20.46 11.38 47.56
N THR A 272 21.73 11.74 47.50
CA THR A 272 22.76 11.27 48.42
C THR A 272 23.24 12.43 49.28
N SER A 273 23.10 12.31 50.59
CA SER A 273 23.53 13.34 51.53
C SER A 273 25.06 13.38 51.63
N THR A 274 25.63 14.58 51.59
CA THR A 274 27.06 14.85 51.78
C THR A 274 27.25 15.94 52.83
N ALA A 275 28.48 16.14 53.30
CA ALA A 275 28.83 17.23 54.22
C ALA A 275 28.53 18.63 53.64
N PHE A 276 28.26 18.75 52.34
CA PHE A 276 28.06 20.00 51.62
C PHE A 276 26.66 20.14 51.00
N GLY A 277 25.75 19.19 51.24
CA GLY A 277 24.39 19.18 50.70
C GLY A 277 23.97 17.83 50.10
N THR A 278 22.76 17.78 49.53
CA THR A 278 22.23 16.58 48.85
C THR A 278 22.57 16.62 47.37
N VAL A 279 23.21 15.57 46.86
CA VAL A 279 23.53 15.39 45.44
C VAL A 279 22.49 14.49 44.81
N TYR A 280 21.92 14.91 43.69
CA TYR A 280 20.95 14.13 42.92
C TYR A 280 21.58 13.65 41.61
N SER A 281 21.30 12.42 41.22
CA SER A 281 21.90 11.75 40.05
C SER A 281 20.88 10.89 39.33
N ALA A 282 20.68 11.12 38.03
CA ALA A 282 19.90 10.24 37.18
C ALA A 282 20.58 10.04 35.82
N ASN A 283 20.60 8.79 35.36
CA ASN A 283 21.24 8.40 34.10
C ASN A 283 20.27 8.52 32.91
N ASN A 284 20.81 8.91 31.76
CA ASN A 284 20.10 8.76 30.49
C ASN A 284 20.05 7.27 30.11
N LYS A 285 18.89 6.80 29.62
CA LYS A 285 18.68 5.41 29.20
C LYS A 285 18.22 5.36 27.74
N SER A 286 18.76 4.42 26.97
CA SER A 286 18.35 4.16 25.58
C SER A 286 18.28 2.67 25.33
N VAL A 287 17.24 2.23 24.61
CA VAL A 287 17.07 0.83 24.17
C VAL A 287 16.70 0.79 22.69
N SER A 288 17.19 -0.24 21.99
CA SER A 288 16.87 -0.51 20.60
C SER A 288 16.45 -1.97 20.44
N LYS A 289 15.45 -2.21 19.60
CA LYS A 289 14.95 -3.55 19.28
C LYS A 289 14.74 -3.64 17.78
N ALA A 290 15.17 -4.76 17.19
CA ALA A 290 14.84 -5.14 15.83
C ALA A 290 13.95 -6.39 15.85
N ALA A 291 13.01 -6.47 14.92
CA ALA A 291 12.17 -7.64 14.70
C ALA A 291 11.99 -7.87 13.21
N ILE A 292 12.00 -9.14 12.81
CA ILE A 292 11.70 -9.56 11.44
C ILE A 292 10.35 -10.27 11.48
N VAL A 293 9.44 -9.84 10.63
CA VAL A 293 8.12 -10.46 10.45
C VAL A 293 8.27 -11.53 9.37
N PRO A 294 8.17 -12.83 9.73
CA PRO A 294 8.24 -13.90 8.75
C PRO A 294 7.01 -13.85 7.83
N THR A 295 7.23 -14.14 6.56
CA THR A 295 6.18 -14.12 5.53
C THR A 295 6.11 -15.47 4.83
N ASP A 296 4.89 -15.96 4.62
CA ASP A 296 4.64 -17.02 3.65
C ASP A 296 4.53 -16.36 2.27
N GLU A 297 5.57 -16.50 1.44
CA GLU A 297 5.67 -15.78 0.15
C GLU A 297 4.49 -16.10 -0.79
N GLU A 298 4.02 -17.35 -0.79
CA GLU A 298 2.91 -17.77 -1.65
C GLU A 298 1.60 -17.10 -1.21
N LYS A 299 1.30 -17.14 0.11
CA LYS A 299 0.13 -16.44 0.64
C LYS A 299 0.21 -14.94 0.46
N TYR A 300 1.41 -14.37 0.59
CA TYR A 300 1.63 -12.95 0.38
C TYR A 300 1.36 -12.55 -1.05
N GLN A 301 1.92 -13.28 -2.00
CA GLN A 301 1.64 -13.06 -3.41
C GLN A 301 0.14 -13.16 -3.71
N GLN A 302 -0.51 -14.25 -3.30
CA GLN A 302 -1.95 -14.45 -3.53
C GLN A 302 -2.83 -13.36 -2.92
N GLY A 303 -2.59 -13.00 -1.65
CA GLY A 303 -3.36 -12.00 -0.94
C GLY A 303 -3.21 -10.60 -1.52
N VAL A 304 -1.97 -10.21 -1.84
CA VAL A 304 -1.68 -8.89 -2.43
C VAL A 304 -2.22 -8.78 -3.85
N GLU A 305 -2.03 -9.80 -4.69
CA GLU A 305 -2.60 -9.81 -6.04
C GLU A 305 -4.12 -9.71 -6.01
N LEU A 306 -4.79 -10.43 -5.10
CA LEU A 306 -6.25 -10.38 -4.97
C LEU A 306 -6.71 -8.99 -4.53
N ALA A 307 -6.00 -8.32 -3.61
CA ALA A 307 -6.30 -6.95 -3.18
C ALA A 307 -6.16 -5.95 -4.33
N ILE A 308 -5.04 -6.03 -5.07
CA ILE A 308 -4.77 -5.18 -6.24
C ILE A 308 -5.83 -5.40 -7.33
N TYR A 309 -6.11 -6.66 -7.66
CA TYR A 309 -7.12 -7.01 -8.66
C TYR A 309 -8.51 -6.50 -8.27
N THR A 310 -8.91 -6.66 -7.00
CA THR A 310 -10.20 -6.18 -6.49
C THR A 310 -10.33 -4.67 -6.65
N PHE A 311 -9.29 -3.92 -6.27
CA PHE A 311 -9.25 -2.47 -6.39
C PHE A 311 -9.31 -2.02 -7.86
N LEU A 312 -8.41 -2.50 -8.71
CA LEU A 312 -8.31 -2.06 -10.10
C LEU A 312 -9.55 -2.44 -10.93
N SER A 313 -10.05 -3.67 -10.77
CA SER A 313 -11.23 -4.14 -11.53
C SER A 313 -12.50 -3.40 -11.16
N HIS A 314 -12.65 -2.99 -9.90
CA HIS A 314 -13.75 -2.09 -9.52
C HIS A 314 -13.62 -0.74 -10.23
N HIS A 315 -12.44 -0.13 -10.21
CA HIS A 315 -12.22 1.21 -10.74
C HIS A 315 -12.24 1.28 -12.28
N ILE A 316 -11.82 0.24 -13.00
CA ILE A 316 -12.02 0.13 -14.46
C ILE A 316 -13.51 0.17 -14.80
N ARG A 317 -14.33 -0.64 -14.11
CA ARG A 317 -15.78 -0.72 -14.36
C ARG A 317 -16.49 0.60 -14.07
N GLU A 318 -16.15 1.26 -12.96
CA GLU A 318 -16.70 2.57 -12.65
C GLU A 318 -16.25 3.66 -13.65
N PHE A 319 -15.00 3.62 -14.11
CA PHE A 319 -14.50 4.53 -15.15
C PHE A 319 -15.28 4.34 -16.46
N LYS A 320 -15.43 3.09 -16.91
CA LYS A 320 -16.22 2.73 -18.08
C LYS A 320 -17.66 3.21 -17.96
N ALA A 321 -18.35 2.84 -16.89
CA ALA A 321 -19.75 3.20 -16.67
C ALA A 321 -19.96 4.72 -16.59
N LYS A 322 -18.97 5.48 -16.11
CA LYS A 322 -19.06 6.94 -16.00
C LYS A 322 -18.95 7.66 -17.34
N PHE A 323 -18.12 7.15 -18.25
CA PHE A 323 -17.67 7.90 -19.43
C PHE A 323 -17.96 7.24 -20.79
N PHE A 324 -18.35 5.96 -20.80
CA PHE A 324 -18.54 5.18 -22.03
C PHE A 324 -19.90 4.46 -22.09
N GLU A 325 -20.74 4.60 -21.05
CA GLU A 325 -22.12 4.05 -20.96
C GLU A 325 -23.13 5.17 -20.67
#